data_AF-A0A3D0YQ82-F1
#
_entry.id   AF-A0A3D0YQ82-F1
#
_cell.length_a   1.000
_cell.length_b   1.000
_cell.length_c   1.000
_cell.angle_alpha   90.00
_cell.angle_beta   90.00
_cell.angle_gamma   90.00
#
_symmetry.space_group_name_H-M   'P 1'
#
loop_
_entity.id
_entity.type
_entity.pdbx_description
1 polymer ?
#
loop_
_entity_poly.entity_id
_entity_poly.type
_entity_poly.pdbx_seq_one_letter_code
_entity_poly.pdbx_strand_id
1 'polypeptide(L)'
;RDLTESVMREIVGDRTVDEVITVGRQEIESIASEKLQAATAEYAMGLRIVQVQLKDVNPPRRVQSSFNEVNQAQQERESAINRANGEYNKEVPRARGEADRMISTADGYAAKRVNEAEGDVASFEALLIEYTAAPEITRRRLYLETMSEILPKLGKTIIIDEATKGVLPLLNLNDK
;
A
#
# COMPACT_ATOMS: atom_id res chain seq x y z
N ARG A 1 -43.91 39.55 6.85
CA ARG A 1 -44.10 38.11 6.57
C ARG A 1 -44.41 37.91 5.10
N ASP A 2 -45.48 38.53 4.60
CA ASP A 2 -45.91 38.40 3.19
C ASP A 2 -44.86 38.90 2.20
N LEU A 3 -44.16 39.99 2.54
CA LEU A 3 -43.01 40.49 1.78
C LEU A 3 -41.89 39.45 1.68
N THR A 4 -41.58 38.79 2.79
CA THR A 4 -40.56 37.74 2.87
C THR A 4 -40.94 36.53 2.04
N GLU A 5 -42.22 36.13 2.10
CA GLU A 5 -42.74 35.00 1.33
C GLU A 5 -42.70 35.28 -0.18
N SER A 6 -43.05 36.50 -0.60
CA SER A 6 -43.01 36.91 -2.01
C SER A 6 -41.59 36.90 -2.58
N VAL A 7 -40.63 37.52 -1.87
CA VAL A 7 -39.22 37.57 -2.31
C VAL A 7 -38.60 36.18 -2.34
N MET A 8 -38.89 35.33 -1.34
CA MET A 8 -38.41 33.95 -1.33
C MET A 8 -39.01 33.12 -2.47
N ARG A 9 -40.29 33.33 -2.81
CA ARG A 9 -40.96 32.62 -3.91
C ARG A 9 -40.40 33.01 -5.28
N GLU A 10 -40.05 34.28 -5.47
CA GLU A 10 -39.41 34.79 -6.69
C GLU A 10 -38.01 34.17 -6.86
N ILE A 11 -37.16 34.25 -5.84
CA ILE A 11 -35.77 33.77 -5.92
C ILE A 11 -35.70 32.25 -6.09
N VAL A 12 -36.57 31.50 -5.40
CA VAL A 12 -36.62 30.03 -5.52
C VAL A 12 -37.27 29.60 -6.84
N GLY A 13 -38.18 30.39 -7.40
CA GLY A 13 -38.83 30.12 -8.68
C GLY A 13 -37.88 30.22 -9.88
N ASP A 14 -36.88 31.09 -9.79
CA ASP A 14 -35.89 31.33 -10.86
C ASP A 14 -34.70 30.34 -10.84
N ARG A 15 -34.62 29.45 -9.85
CA ARG A 15 -33.51 28.48 -9.69
C ARG A 15 -33.97 27.02 -9.78
N THR A 16 -33.04 26.14 -10.12
CA THR A 16 -33.31 24.69 -10.17
C THR A 16 -33.33 24.09 -8.77
N VAL A 17 -34.13 23.03 -8.58
CA VAL A 17 -34.27 22.33 -7.29
C VAL A 17 -32.91 21.82 -6.79
N ASP A 18 -32.08 21.27 -7.69
CA ASP A 18 -30.77 20.74 -7.34
C ASP A 18 -29.82 21.82 -6.84
N GLU A 19 -29.83 23.00 -7.48
CA GLU A 19 -28.99 24.13 -7.11
C GLU A 19 -29.38 24.72 -5.74
N VAL A 20 -30.68 24.83 -5.46
CA VAL A 20 -31.19 25.30 -4.17
C VAL A 20 -30.85 24.32 -3.05
N ILE A 21 -30.76 23.03 -3.35
CA ILE A 21 -30.46 21.99 -2.34
C ILE A 21 -28.95 21.86 -2.09
N THR A 22 -28.11 21.94 -3.13
CA THR A 22 -26.69 21.55 -3.09
C THR A 22 -25.71 22.72 -2.91
N VAL A 23 -25.63 23.67 -3.85
CA VAL A 23 -24.53 24.65 -3.94
C VAL A 23 -25.01 26.11 -3.78
N GLY A 24 -26.21 26.44 -4.23
CA GLY A 24 -26.71 27.81 -4.34
C GLY A 24 -27.22 28.42 -3.03
N ARG A 25 -27.20 27.71 -1.90
CA ARG A 25 -27.81 28.17 -0.64
C ARG A 25 -27.26 29.52 -0.17
N GLN A 26 -25.94 29.66 -0.10
CA GLN A 26 -25.30 30.88 0.38
C GLN A 26 -25.54 32.06 -0.57
N GLU A 27 -25.59 31.79 -1.87
CA GLU A 27 -25.88 32.80 -2.88
C GLU A 27 -27.32 33.29 -2.79
N ILE A 28 -28.27 32.36 -2.59
CA ILE A 28 -29.69 32.66 -2.37
C ILE A 28 -29.88 33.46 -1.09
N GLU A 29 -29.20 33.13 0.00
CA GLU A 29 -29.26 33.88 1.27
C GLU A 29 -28.78 35.32 1.10
N SER A 30 -27.70 35.52 0.35
CA SER A 30 -27.13 36.84 0.06
C SER A 30 -28.09 37.70 -0.77
N ILE A 31 -28.59 37.15 -1.88
CA ILE A 31 -29.52 37.86 -2.78
C ILE A 31 -30.86 38.13 -2.09
N ALA A 32 -31.36 37.18 -1.29
CA ALA A 32 -32.58 37.37 -0.51
C ALA A 32 -32.42 38.48 0.53
N SER A 33 -31.28 38.55 1.21
CA SER A 33 -30.99 39.62 2.16
C SER A 33 -31.00 41.00 1.49
N GLU A 34 -30.35 41.12 0.32
CA GLU A 34 -30.28 42.37 -0.44
C GLU A 34 -31.67 42.82 -0.94
N LYS A 35 -32.43 41.93 -1.59
CA LYS A 35 -33.79 42.24 -2.06
C LYS A 35 -34.74 42.58 -0.91
N LEU A 36 -34.65 41.87 0.21
CA LEU A 36 -35.47 42.16 1.40
C LEU A 36 -35.12 43.51 2.02
N GLN A 37 -33.83 43.85 2.09
CA GLN A 37 -33.40 45.14 2.61
C GLN A 37 -33.86 46.30 1.72
N ALA A 38 -33.81 46.13 0.39
CA ALA A 38 -34.32 47.10 -0.58
C ALA A 38 -35.84 47.31 -0.44
N ALA A 39 -36.62 46.22 -0.42
CA ALA A 39 -38.07 46.33 -0.30
C ALA A 39 -38.52 46.92 1.06
N THR A 40 -37.82 46.57 2.14
CA THR A 40 -38.10 47.13 3.48
C THR A 40 -37.83 48.63 3.56
N ALA A 41 -36.82 49.11 2.82
CA ALA A 41 -36.51 50.54 2.70
C ALA A 41 -37.56 51.28 1.84
N GLU A 42 -38.02 50.67 0.75
CA GLU A 42 -39.07 51.22 -0.12
C GLU A 42 -40.39 51.42 0.63
N TYR A 43 -40.80 50.43 1.43
CA TYR A 43 -41.99 50.52 2.27
C TYR A 43 -41.79 51.32 3.56
N ALA A 44 -40.64 51.97 3.75
CA ALA A 44 -40.29 52.80 4.91
C ALA A 44 -40.56 52.13 6.28
N MET A 45 -40.36 50.80 6.38
CA MET A 45 -40.73 50.04 7.59
C MET A 45 -39.75 50.24 8.76
N GLY A 46 -38.59 50.87 8.53
CA GLY A 46 -37.58 51.13 9.57
C GLY A 46 -36.86 49.88 10.09
N LEU A 47 -37.01 48.73 9.43
CA LEU A 47 -36.39 47.47 9.83
C LEU A 47 -35.06 47.24 9.08
N ARG A 48 -34.10 46.64 9.78
CA ARG A 48 -32.80 46.22 9.21
C ARG A 48 -32.71 44.71 9.22
N ILE A 49 -32.46 44.12 8.06
CA ILE A 49 -32.25 42.67 7.92
C ILE A 49 -30.79 42.37 8.33
N VAL A 50 -30.61 41.49 9.31
CA VAL A 50 -29.28 41.10 9.81
C VAL A 50 -28.76 39.85 9.12
N GLN A 51 -29.62 38.84 8.95
CA GLN A 51 -29.27 37.59 8.30
C GLN A 51 -30.52 36.88 7.79
N VAL A 52 -30.41 36.27 6.61
CA VAL A 52 -31.39 35.32 6.07
C VAL A 52 -30.73 33.94 6.07
N GLN A 53 -31.42 32.94 6.59
CA GLN A 53 -30.96 31.54 6.57
C GLN A 53 -32.02 30.65 5.95
N LEU A 54 -31.63 29.86 4.95
CA LEU A 54 -32.46 28.81 4.40
C LEU A 54 -32.38 27.59 5.33
N LYS A 55 -33.53 27.13 5.82
CA LYS A 55 -33.63 25.92 6.64
C LYS A 55 -33.51 24.66 5.77
N ASP A 56 -34.49 23.78 5.81
CA ASP A 56 -34.45 22.50 5.09
C ASP A 56 -35.32 22.56 3.84
N VAL A 57 -34.68 22.39 2.67
CA VAL A 57 -35.35 22.25 1.39
C VAL A 57 -35.53 20.75 1.13
N ASN A 58 -36.73 20.24 1.40
CA ASN A 58 -37.05 18.84 1.24
C ASN A 58 -37.91 18.63 -0.01
N PRO A 59 -37.56 17.68 -0.89
CA PRO A 59 -38.42 17.29 -2.01
C PRO A 59 -39.81 16.81 -1.53
N PRO A 60 -40.88 17.03 -2.31
CA PRO A 60 -42.19 16.53 -1.95
C PRO A 60 -42.22 14.99 -1.93
N ARG A 61 -42.97 14.41 -0.99
CA ARG A 61 -43.02 12.94 -0.75
C ARG A 61 -43.30 12.09 -2.00
N ARG A 62 -43.99 12.63 -3.00
CA ARG A 62 -44.32 11.91 -4.24
C ARG A 62 -43.13 11.65 -5.17
N VAL A 63 -42.07 12.47 -5.10
CA VAL A 63 -40.90 12.38 -6.02
C VAL A 63 -39.61 12.01 -5.29
N GLN A 64 -39.66 11.90 -3.96
CA GLN A 64 -38.51 11.62 -3.13
C GLN A 64 -37.90 10.24 -3.43
N SER A 65 -38.72 9.22 -3.73
CA SER A 65 -38.23 7.90 -4.10
C SER A 65 -37.42 7.93 -5.39
N SER A 66 -37.97 8.54 -6.46
CA SER A 66 -37.31 8.63 -7.76
C SER A 66 -36.03 9.47 -7.70
N PHE A 67 -36.01 10.53 -6.88
CA PHE A 67 -34.80 11.33 -6.68
C PHE A 67 -33.70 10.53 -5.96
N ASN A 68 -34.08 9.77 -4.92
CA ASN A 68 -33.15 8.90 -4.21
C ASN A 68 -32.61 7.79 -5.13
N GLU A 69 -33.45 7.20 -5.99
CA GLU A 69 -33.04 6.18 -6.96
C GLU A 69 -32.00 6.71 -7.96
N VAL A 70 -32.18 7.92 -8.49
CA VAL A 70 -31.20 8.54 -9.41
C VAL A 70 -29.87 8.78 -8.71
N ASN A 71 -29.88 9.32 -7.49
CA ASN A 71 -28.66 9.54 -6.71
C ASN A 71 -27.96 8.22 -6.38
N GLN A 72 -28.71 7.20 -5.98
CA GLN A 72 -28.17 5.88 -5.70
C GLN A 72 -27.55 5.27 -6.96
N ALA A 73 -28.22 5.33 -8.11
CA ALA A 73 -27.68 4.83 -9.36
C ALA A 73 -26.39 5.56 -9.80
N GLN A 74 -26.32 6.88 -9.59
CA GLN A 74 -25.10 7.65 -9.84
C GLN A 74 -23.96 7.23 -8.91
N GLN A 75 -24.22 7.06 -7.61
CA GLN A 75 -23.23 6.60 -6.63
C GLN A 75 -22.76 5.17 -6.92
N GLU A 76 -23.67 4.28 -7.31
CA GLU A 76 -23.34 2.91 -7.69
C GLU A 76 -22.46 2.87 -8.95
N ARG A 77 -22.79 3.69 -9.96
CA ARG A 77 -21.97 3.84 -11.17
C ARG A 77 -20.57 4.33 -10.83
N GLU A 78 -20.46 5.40 -10.04
CA GLU A 78 -19.16 5.95 -9.65
C GLU A 78 -18.35 4.96 -8.80
N SER A 79 -19.02 4.26 -7.89
CA SER A 79 -18.40 3.19 -7.07
C SER A 79 -17.94 2.00 -7.92
N ALA A 80 -18.69 1.64 -8.97
CA ALA A 80 -18.30 0.58 -9.89
C ALA A 80 -17.06 0.98 -10.71
N ILE A 81 -17.03 2.21 -11.23
CA ILE A 81 -15.88 2.76 -11.97
C ILE A 81 -14.64 2.80 -11.06
N ASN A 82 -14.78 3.29 -9.83
CA ASN A 82 -13.67 3.38 -8.89
C ASN A 82 -13.12 2.00 -8.50
N ARG A 83 -14.00 1.00 -8.31
CA ARG A 83 -13.58 -0.39 -8.07
C ARG A 83 -12.81 -0.96 -9.26
N ALA A 84 -13.35 -0.82 -10.46
CA ALA A 84 -12.69 -1.31 -11.69
C ALA A 84 -11.32 -0.66 -11.91
N ASN A 85 -11.22 0.66 -11.72
CA ASN A 85 -9.95 1.38 -11.80
C ASN A 85 -8.97 0.92 -10.71
N GLY A 86 -9.45 0.68 -9.49
CA GLY A 86 -8.65 0.16 -8.39
C GLY A 86 -8.08 -1.23 -8.69
N GLU A 87 -8.90 -2.14 -9.22
CA GLU A 87 -8.48 -3.48 -9.64
C GLU A 87 -7.46 -3.42 -10.78
N TYR A 88 -7.74 -2.64 -11.82
CA TYR A 88 -6.82 -2.44 -12.95
C TYR A 88 -5.46 -1.90 -12.49
N ASN A 89 -5.47 -0.85 -11.64
CA ASN A 89 -4.26 -0.23 -11.10
C ASN A 89 -3.51 -1.12 -10.10
N LYS A 90 -4.14 -2.19 -9.61
CA LYS A 90 -3.48 -3.18 -8.74
C LYS A 90 -2.90 -4.33 -9.55
N GLU A 91 -3.69 -4.92 -10.44
CA GLU A 91 -3.34 -6.14 -11.16
C GLU A 91 -2.28 -5.91 -12.22
N VAL A 92 -2.40 -4.83 -13.02
CA VAL A 92 -1.45 -4.57 -14.12
C VAL A 92 -0.04 -4.28 -13.59
N PRO A 93 0.17 -3.40 -12.59
CA PRO A 93 1.50 -3.18 -12.03
C PRO A 93 2.05 -4.39 -11.28
N ARG A 94 1.18 -5.17 -10.61
CA ARG A 94 1.60 -6.41 -9.96
C ARG A 94 2.15 -7.42 -10.97
N ALA A 95 1.43 -7.68 -12.05
CA ALA A 95 1.87 -8.60 -13.10
C ALA A 95 3.17 -8.14 -13.77
N ARG A 96 3.32 -6.83 -14.04
CA ARG A 96 4.57 -6.27 -14.56
C ARG A 96 5.73 -6.44 -13.58
N GLY A 97 5.52 -6.13 -12.30
CA GLY A 97 6.54 -6.28 -11.27
C GLY A 97 6.96 -7.74 -11.04
N GLU A 98 6.03 -8.69 -11.17
CA GLU A 98 6.34 -10.12 -11.12
C GLU A 98 7.18 -10.57 -12.32
N ALA A 99 6.84 -10.09 -13.53
CA ALA A 99 7.61 -10.35 -14.74
C ALA A 99 9.04 -9.78 -14.62
N ASP A 100 9.17 -8.51 -14.22
CA ASP A 100 10.47 -7.86 -14.07
C ASP A 100 11.32 -8.51 -12.98
N ARG A 101 10.69 -8.96 -11.88
CA ARG A 101 11.36 -9.72 -10.82
C ARG A 101 11.86 -11.07 -11.34
N MET A 102 11.06 -11.77 -12.15
CA MET A 102 11.46 -13.05 -12.74
C MET A 102 12.69 -12.88 -13.64
N ILE A 103 12.67 -11.87 -14.52
CA ILE A 103 13.79 -11.55 -15.41
C ILE A 103 15.04 -11.20 -14.58
N SER A 104 14.92 -10.26 -13.63
CA SER A 104 16.04 -9.85 -12.78
C SER A 104 16.62 -11.01 -11.97
N THR A 105 15.78 -11.94 -11.50
CA THR A 105 16.23 -13.13 -10.78
C THR A 105 16.98 -14.09 -11.71
N ALA A 106 16.50 -14.26 -12.95
CA ALA A 106 17.16 -15.08 -13.95
C ALA A 106 18.52 -14.49 -14.35
N ASP A 107 18.60 -13.19 -14.58
CA ASP A 107 19.86 -12.49 -14.90
C ASP A 107 20.84 -12.56 -13.73
N GLY A 108 20.36 -12.36 -12.50
CA GLY A 108 21.16 -12.51 -11.29
C GLY A 108 21.68 -13.94 -11.11
N TYR A 109 20.87 -14.95 -11.40
CA TYR A 109 21.30 -16.35 -11.36
C TYR A 109 22.35 -16.65 -12.44
N ALA A 110 22.15 -16.19 -13.67
CA ALA A 110 23.10 -16.36 -14.75
C ALA A 110 24.46 -15.72 -14.41
N ALA A 111 24.45 -14.46 -13.96
CA ALA A 111 25.66 -13.75 -13.54
C ALA A 111 26.35 -14.45 -12.36
N LYS A 112 25.58 -14.90 -11.36
CA LYS A 112 26.11 -15.69 -10.24
C LYS A 112 26.82 -16.95 -10.72
N ARG A 113 26.21 -17.72 -11.63
CA ARG A 113 26.79 -18.97 -12.15
C ARG A 113 28.08 -18.74 -12.92
N VAL A 114 28.16 -17.67 -13.70
CA VAL A 114 29.40 -17.29 -14.42
C VAL A 114 30.48 -16.90 -13.42
N ASN A 115 30.18 -16.03 -12.45
CA ASN A 115 31.14 -15.58 -11.45
C ASN A 115 31.63 -16.73 -10.55
N GLU A 116 30.76 -17.66 -10.17
CA GLU A 116 31.15 -18.88 -9.43
C GLU A 116 32.13 -19.72 -10.27
N ALA A 117 31.82 -19.96 -11.54
CA ALA A 117 32.71 -20.73 -12.41
C ALA A 117 34.07 -20.04 -12.62
N GLU A 118 34.08 -18.73 -12.82
CA GLU A 118 35.33 -17.96 -12.95
C GLU A 118 36.14 -17.96 -11.64
N GLY A 119 35.48 -17.84 -10.49
CA GLY A 119 36.11 -17.92 -9.18
C GLY A 119 36.70 -19.30 -8.88
N ASP A 120 35.98 -20.37 -9.25
CA ASP A 120 36.46 -21.76 -9.12
C ASP A 120 37.67 -22.01 -10.02
N VAL A 121 37.64 -21.54 -11.27
CA VAL A 121 38.77 -21.64 -12.21
C VAL A 121 39.99 -20.88 -11.67
N ALA A 122 39.80 -19.62 -11.23
CA ALA A 122 40.88 -18.82 -10.68
C ALA A 122 41.50 -19.46 -9.42
N SER A 123 40.66 -20.03 -8.55
CA SER A 123 41.11 -20.75 -7.35
C SER A 123 41.90 -22.01 -7.72
N PHE A 124 41.43 -22.75 -8.71
CA PHE A 124 42.10 -23.95 -9.21
C PHE A 124 43.43 -23.64 -9.88
N GLU A 125 43.50 -22.60 -10.72
CA GLU A 125 44.74 -22.16 -11.37
C GLU A 125 45.80 -21.75 -10.34
N ALA A 126 45.41 -20.99 -9.31
CA ALA A 126 46.29 -20.63 -8.20
C ALA A 126 46.85 -21.88 -7.49
N LEU A 127 45.99 -22.86 -7.19
CA LEU A 127 46.40 -24.12 -6.57
C LEU A 127 47.32 -24.94 -7.49
N LEU A 128 47.04 -24.97 -8.81
CA LEU A 128 47.83 -25.71 -9.78
C LEU A 128 49.27 -25.18 -9.84
N ILE A 129 49.45 -23.86 -9.82
CA ILE A 129 50.77 -23.23 -9.79
C ILE A 129 51.54 -23.70 -8.55
N GLU A 130 50.95 -23.63 -7.36
CA GLU A 130 51.61 -24.10 -6.13
C GLU A 130 51.90 -25.61 -6.14
N TYR A 131 50.97 -26.40 -6.66
CA TYR A 131 51.11 -27.85 -6.77
C TYR A 131 52.25 -28.25 -7.72
N THR A 132 52.40 -27.56 -8.86
CA THR A 132 53.52 -27.81 -9.78
C THR A 132 54.87 -27.47 -9.17
N ALA A 133 54.93 -26.47 -8.27
CA ALA A 133 56.15 -26.09 -7.57
C ALA A 133 56.55 -27.10 -6.47
N ALA A 134 55.59 -27.60 -5.69
CA ALA A 134 55.86 -28.53 -4.59
C ALA A 134 54.70 -29.54 -4.32
N PRO A 135 54.64 -30.67 -5.03
CA PRO A 135 53.49 -31.58 -4.97
C PRO A 135 53.24 -32.23 -3.60
N GLU A 136 54.30 -32.65 -2.91
CA GLU A 136 54.23 -33.36 -1.62
C GLU A 136 53.65 -32.47 -0.49
N ILE A 137 54.10 -31.20 -0.44
CA ILE A 137 53.73 -30.27 0.62
C ILE A 137 52.27 -29.81 0.44
N THR A 138 51.86 -29.51 -0.79
CA THR A 138 50.51 -29.05 -1.11
C THR A 138 49.47 -30.12 -0.79
N ARG A 139 49.73 -31.39 -1.12
CA ARG A 139 48.82 -32.51 -0.76
C ARG A 139 48.66 -32.66 0.75
N ARG A 140 49.77 -32.56 1.49
CA ARG A 140 49.74 -32.72 2.95
C ARG A 140 49.05 -31.54 3.63
N ARG A 141 49.24 -30.31 3.16
CA ARG A 141 48.50 -29.13 3.63
C ARG A 141 46.99 -29.32 3.43
N LEU A 142 46.56 -29.66 2.21
CA LEU A 142 45.15 -29.82 1.87
C LEU A 142 44.48 -30.92 2.74
N TYR A 143 45.17 -32.03 2.98
CA TYR A 143 44.69 -33.08 3.88
C TYR A 143 44.51 -32.60 5.32
N LEU A 144 45.48 -31.85 5.85
CA LEU A 144 45.41 -31.33 7.21
C LEU A 144 44.34 -30.25 7.38
N GLU A 145 44.16 -29.38 6.38
CA GLU A 145 43.11 -28.35 6.38
C GLU A 145 41.71 -28.96 6.31
N THR A 146 41.48 -29.87 5.35
CA THR A 146 40.20 -30.58 5.24
C THR A 146 39.88 -31.35 6.52
N MET A 147 40.87 -32.05 7.09
CA MET A 147 40.72 -32.75 8.36
C MET A 147 40.41 -31.79 9.53
N SER A 148 41.08 -30.63 9.60
CA SER A 148 40.80 -29.61 10.60
C SER A 148 39.40 -29.01 10.49
N GLU A 149 38.82 -28.97 9.28
CA GLU A 149 37.48 -28.42 9.06
C GLU A 149 36.36 -29.44 9.36
N ILE A 150 36.59 -30.72 9.06
CA ILE A 150 35.60 -31.79 9.27
C ILE A 150 35.61 -32.32 10.71
N LEU A 151 36.77 -32.37 11.37
CA LEU A 151 36.90 -32.91 12.73
C LEU A 151 36.00 -32.22 13.77
N PRO A 152 35.80 -30.88 13.75
CA PRO A 152 34.85 -30.21 14.65
C PRO A 152 33.38 -30.49 14.33
N LYS A 153 33.06 -30.77 13.06
CA LYS A 153 31.68 -31.06 12.60
C LYS A 153 31.28 -32.51 12.92
N LEU A 154 32.26 -33.41 13.01
CA LEU A 154 32.10 -34.74 13.60
C LEU A 154 32.01 -34.56 15.12
N GLY A 155 30.81 -34.65 15.68
CA GLY A 155 30.58 -34.51 17.13
C GLY A 155 31.43 -35.46 17.98
N LYS A 156 31.36 -35.33 19.33
CA LYS A 156 32.19 -36.07 20.31
C LYS A 156 32.41 -37.53 19.91
N THR A 157 33.56 -37.81 19.29
CA THR A 157 33.98 -39.16 18.94
C THR A 157 34.86 -39.66 20.06
N ILE A 158 34.35 -40.60 20.85
CA ILE A 158 35.10 -41.26 21.92
C ILE A 158 35.95 -42.35 21.27
N ILE A 159 37.23 -42.07 21.08
CA ILE A 159 38.19 -43.08 20.62
C ILE A 159 38.63 -43.87 21.85
N ILE A 160 38.19 -45.13 21.94
CA ILE A 160 38.57 -46.05 23.03
C ILE A 160 39.68 -46.95 22.49
N ASP A 161 40.84 -46.91 23.15
CA ASP A 161 41.94 -47.84 22.89
C ASP A 161 41.57 -49.23 23.43
N GLU A 162 41.81 -50.27 22.63
CA GLU A 162 41.42 -51.67 22.86
C GLU A 162 42.03 -52.24 24.17
N ALA A 163 43.11 -51.61 24.67
CA ALA A 163 43.78 -51.98 25.91
C ALA A 163 43.06 -51.51 27.20
N THR A 164 42.04 -50.65 27.12
CA THR A 164 41.40 -50.05 28.31
C THR A 164 40.01 -50.63 28.59
N LYS A 165 39.95 -51.70 29.40
CA LYS A 165 38.70 -52.21 29.99
C LYS A 165 38.25 -51.31 31.15
N GLY A 166 37.26 -50.45 30.88
CA GLY A 166 36.46 -49.79 31.90
C GLY A 166 36.46 -48.27 31.76
N VAL A 167 35.49 -47.75 31.02
CA VAL A 167 35.17 -46.32 31.05
C VAL A 167 33.85 -46.16 31.80
N LEU A 168 33.91 -45.56 32.99
CA LEU A 168 32.72 -45.13 33.72
C LEU A 168 32.11 -43.92 33.00
N PRO A 169 30.83 -43.96 32.60
CA PRO A 169 30.18 -42.81 31.99
C PRO A 169 29.95 -41.76 33.07
N LEU A 170 30.76 -40.69 33.06
CA LEU A 170 30.46 -39.48 33.81
C LEU A 170 29.31 -38.77 33.11
N LEU A 171 28.12 -38.87 33.70
CA LEU A 171 26.95 -38.08 33.34
C LEU A 171 27.22 -36.62 33.75
N ASN A 172 27.68 -35.78 32.81
CA ASN A 172 27.80 -34.34 33.04
C ASN A 172 26.40 -33.71 33.03
N LEU A 173 25.90 -33.37 34.22
CA LEU A 173 24.59 -32.77 34.48
C LEU A 173 24.54 -31.24 34.27
N ASN A 174 25.43 -30.67 33.44
CA ASN A 174 25.58 -29.21 33.39
C ASN A 174 25.60 -28.59 31.98
N ASP A 175 24.79 -29.13 31.08
CA ASP A 175 24.40 -28.41 29.86
C ASP A 175 22.93 -28.00 29.99
N LYS A 176 22.70 -26.71 30.27
CA LYS A 176 21.43 -26.02 30.06
C LYS A 176 21.45 -25.38 28.69
#